data_AF-A0A935WSB1-F1
#
_entry.id   AF-A0A935WSB1-F1
#
_cell.length_a   1.000
_cell.length_b   1.000
_cell.length_c   1.000
_cell.angle_alpha   90.00
_cell.angle_beta   90.00
_cell.angle_gamma   90.00
#
_symmetry.space_group_name_H-M   'P 1'
#
loop_
_entity.id
_entity.type
_entity.pdbx_description
1 polymer ?
#
loop_
_entity_poly.entity_id
_entity_poly.type
_entity_poly.pdbx_seq_one_letter_code
_entity_poly.pdbx_strand_id
1 'polypeptide(L)'
;MTMDDVRAALGEPTSIEGPVRPAEPIYWLYGLSRLQFRAGRLVGWIKVDDGGAPRVVLDEDRKARVDRMRTVAMHTDRRTMLDAATLDGSATLDHAGASDRSAAFDRSATLDEVLLVMGVPQSWYPLDEGRTMIEYGTGLLTFDGREQIESWSNFDGNLRISMGEPEKDARPVRLGSTASAVVAAMGTPEKWSRWSSNREHWCWGPADRSCIAFQDDRVVGWENRDGALRVTIGPDRSEISSDAPKASFFDVGDSADEVARLMGTPTVIEDDTWFYPKDASVSFKAGRVVTWDDPGGVLRVGGRR
;
A
#
# COMPACT_ATOMS: atom_id res chain seq x y z
N MET A 1 -7.87 15.80 -22.87
CA MET A 1 -8.26 17.21 -22.78
C MET A 1 -7.15 18.07 -23.40
N THR A 2 -7.46 18.73 -24.49
CA THR A 2 -6.58 19.66 -25.21
C THR A 2 -6.56 21.02 -24.53
N MET A 3 -5.61 21.87 -24.89
CA MET A 3 -5.59 23.28 -24.46
C MET A 3 -6.89 24.02 -24.81
N ASP A 4 -7.48 23.74 -25.98
CA ASP A 4 -8.71 24.38 -26.42
C ASP A 4 -9.91 23.93 -25.58
N ASP A 5 -9.99 22.65 -25.24
CA ASP A 5 -11.02 22.13 -24.33
C ASP A 5 -10.94 22.80 -22.95
N VAL A 6 -9.72 23.03 -22.44
CA VAL A 6 -9.51 23.71 -21.15
C VAL A 6 -9.94 25.17 -21.22
N ARG A 7 -9.59 25.88 -22.30
CA ARG A 7 -10.06 27.27 -22.53
C ARG A 7 -11.57 27.35 -22.61
N ALA A 8 -12.21 26.42 -23.30
CA ALA A 8 -13.65 26.37 -23.41
C ALA A 8 -14.32 26.16 -22.03
N ALA A 9 -13.70 25.38 -21.15
CA ALA A 9 -14.23 25.07 -19.83
C ALA A 9 -13.94 26.14 -18.77
N LEU A 10 -12.74 26.73 -18.78
CA LEU A 10 -12.23 27.60 -17.71
C LEU A 10 -12.01 29.06 -18.12
N GLY A 11 -12.16 29.38 -19.41
CA GLY A 11 -11.75 30.67 -19.97
C GLY A 11 -10.24 30.77 -20.20
N GLU A 12 -9.75 31.97 -20.54
CA GLU A 12 -8.32 32.21 -20.72
C GLU A 12 -7.56 32.13 -19.38
N PRO A 13 -6.34 31.56 -19.37
CA PRO A 13 -5.51 31.56 -18.19
C PRO A 13 -5.08 32.97 -17.80
N THR A 14 -4.89 33.20 -16.50
CA THR A 14 -4.34 34.44 -15.95
C THR A 14 -2.91 34.67 -16.42
N SER A 15 -2.13 33.60 -16.58
CA SER A 15 -0.78 33.64 -17.12
C SER A 15 -0.42 32.31 -17.77
N ILE A 16 0.49 32.35 -18.74
CA ILE A 16 1.05 31.17 -19.39
C ILE A 16 2.55 31.19 -19.14
N GLU A 17 3.06 30.19 -18.45
CA GLU A 17 4.50 29.95 -18.30
C GLU A 17 4.91 28.93 -19.37
N GLY A 18 5.63 29.44 -20.37
CA GLY A 18 6.08 28.65 -21.51
C GLY A 18 7.38 27.90 -21.24
N PRO A 19 7.67 26.88 -22.05
CA PRO A 19 8.85 26.09 -21.82
C PRO A 19 10.08 26.84 -22.33
N VAL A 20 11.20 26.71 -21.64
CA VAL A 20 12.49 27.22 -22.12
C VAL A 20 13.00 26.34 -23.28
N ARG A 21 12.48 25.10 -23.39
CA ARG A 21 12.86 24.12 -24.42
C ARG A 21 11.67 23.34 -25.00
N PRO A 22 11.73 22.89 -26.27
CA PRO A 22 10.60 22.23 -26.95
C PRO A 22 10.00 20.98 -26.26
N ALA A 23 10.74 20.33 -25.36
CA ALA A 23 10.31 19.13 -24.63
C ALA A 23 9.76 19.44 -23.21
N GLU A 24 9.90 20.67 -22.74
CA GLU A 24 9.42 21.07 -21.42
C GLU A 24 7.89 21.33 -21.45
N PRO A 25 7.22 21.08 -20.32
CA PRO A 25 5.79 21.36 -20.21
C PRO A 25 5.49 22.86 -20.28
N ILE A 26 4.29 23.19 -20.77
CA ILE A 26 3.70 24.53 -20.67
C ILE A 26 2.81 24.53 -19.43
N TYR A 27 2.87 25.59 -18.63
CA TYR A 27 1.97 25.77 -17.51
C TYR A 27 0.97 26.90 -17.77
N TRP A 28 -0.30 26.64 -17.51
CA TRP A 28 -1.35 27.66 -17.51
C TRP A 28 -1.75 27.93 -16.08
N LEU A 29 -1.73 29.19 -15.69
CA LEU A 29 -2.09 29.65 -14.36
C LEU A 29 -3.51 30.21 -14.37
N TYR A 30 -4.34 29.77 -13.43
CA TYR A 30 -5.67 30.32 -13.16
C TYR A 30 -5.67 30.77 -11.70
N GLY A 31 -5.41 32.06 -11.47
CA GLY A 31 -5.04 32.57 -10.15
C GLY A 31 -3.77 31.89 -9.63
N LEU A 32 -3.85 31.27 -8.46
CA LEU A 32 -2.75 30.49 -7.87
C LEU A 32 -2.75 29.01 -8.30
N SER A 33 -3.79 28.56 -9.01
CA SER A 33 -3.86 27.20 -9.52
C SER A 33 -3.05 27.07 -10.80
N ARG A 34 -2.41 25.91 -11.00
CA ARG A 34 -1.51 25.64 -12.12
C ARG A 34 -1.95 24.40 -12.88
N LEU A 35 -2.20 24.51 -14.18
CA LEU A 35 -2.40 23.39 -15.09
C LEU A 35 -1.10 23.14 -15.86
N GLN A 36 -0.75 21.88 -16.09
CA GLN A 36 0.44 21.46 -16.82
C GLN A 36 0.04 20.78 -18.12
N PHE A 37 0.62 21.24 -19.22
CA PHE A 37 0.42 20.68 -20.54
C PHE A 37 1.73 20.14 -21.11
N ARG A 38 1.67 18.98 -21.77
CA ARG A 38 2.78 18.42 -22.55
C ARG A 38 2.25 18.04 -23.93
N ALA A 39 2.92 18.48 -24.99
CA ALA A 39 2.48 18.29 -26.38
C ALA A 39 1.00 18.68 -26.61
N GLY A 40 0.57 19.80 -26.03
CA GLY A 40 -0.80 20.34 -26.18
C GLY A 40 -1.90 19.60 -25.40
N ARG A 41 -1.54 18.61 -24.58
CA ARG A 41 -2.48 17.84 -23.74
C ARG A 41 -2.28 18.15 -22.27
N LEU A 42 -3.38 18.30 -21.54
CA LEU A 42 -3.36 18.45 -20.08
C LEU A 42 -2.80 17.15 -19.48
N VAL A 43 -1.72 17.27 -18.72
CA VAL A 43 -1.04 16.13 -18.07
C VAL A 43 -1.04 16.23 -16.55
N GLY A 44 -1.36 17.40 -15.97
CA GLY A 44 -1.60 17.51 -14.54
C GLY A 44 -2.01 18.89 -14.08
N TRP A 45 -2.26 19.04 -12.78
CA TRP A 45 -2.66 20.31 -12.19
C TRP A 45 -2.41 20.39 -10.67
N ILE A 46 -2.25 21.60 -10.17
CA ILE A 46 -2.15 21.92 -8.74
C ILE A 46 -3.24 22.94 -8.43
N LYS A 47 -4.05 22.66 -7.40
CA LYS A 47 -5.04 23.60 -6.88
C LYS A 47 -4.45 24.31 -5.66
N VAL A 48 -4.47 25.63 -5.66
CA VAL A 48 -4.09 26.44 -4.50
C VAL A 48 -5.32 27.23 -4.07
N ASP A 49 -5.88 26.87 -2.92
CA ASP A 49 -7.13 27.40 -2.40
C ASP A 49 -6.91 28.77 -1.75
N ASP A 50 -7.18 29.86 -2.46
CA ASP A 50 -7.39 31.22 -1.87
C ASP A 50 -8.35 32.13 -2.67
N GLY A 51 -9.06 31.63 -3.70
CA GLY A 51 -10.12 32.41 -4.35
C GLY A 51 -10.46 31.96 -5.77
N GLY A 52 -11.61 31.30 -5.93
CA GLY A 52 -12.19 30.92 -7.22
C GLY A 52 -11.53 29.69 -7.84
N ALA A 53 -12.06 28.50 -7.54
CA ALA A 53 -11.54 27.22 -8.04
C ALA A 53 -11.57 27.14 -9.58
N PRO A 54 -10.51 26.61 -10.24
CA PRO A 54 -10.73 25.89 -11.48
C PRO A 54 -11.43 24.56 -11.14
N ARG A 55 -12.69 24.42 -11.54
CA ARG A 55 -13.35 23.11 -11.61
C ARG A 55 -12.73 22.35 -12.78
N VAL A 56 -11.64 21.63 -12.54
CA VAL A 56 -11.05 20.77 -13.57
C VAL A 56 -12.03 19.62 -13.81
N VAL A 57 -12.66 19.64 -14.99
CA VAL A 57 -13.51 18.58 -15.49
C VAL A 57 -12.59 17.49 -16.02
N LEU A 58 -12.83 16.23 -15.66
CA LEU A 58 -12.16 15.10 -16.31
C LEU A 58 -12.25 15.26 -17.83
N ASP A 59 -11.20 14.90 -18.56
CA ASP A 59 -11.27 14.81 -20.02
C ASP A 59 -12.55 14.09 -20.44
N GLU A 60 -13.24 14.56 -21.49
CA GLU A 60 -14.57 14.03 -21.87
C GLU A 60 -14.55 12.51 -22.06
N ASP A 61 -13.45 11.95 -22.58
CA ASP A 61 -13.25 10.50 -22.69
C ASP A 61 -13.19 9.79 -21.33
N ARG A 62 -12.45 10.37 -20.37
CA ARG A 62 -12.30 9.83 -19.00
C ARG A 62 -13.58 10.03 -18.20
N LYS A 63 -14.23 11.18 -18.32
CA LYS A 63 -15.54 11.48 -17.75
C LYS A 63 -16.58 10.47 -18.25
N ALA A 64 -16.64 10.25 -19.56
CA ALA A 64 -17.54 9.27 -20.16
C ALA A 64 -17.24 7.85 -19.68
N ARG A 65 -15.96 7.49 -19.47
CA ARG A 65 -15.56 6.19 -18.89
C ARG A 65 -16.06 6.03 -17.45
N VAL A 66 -15.83 7.03 -16.59
CA VAL A 66 -16.32 7.04 -15.21
C VAL A 66 -17.84 7.04 -15.15
N ASP A 67 -18.54 7.82 -15.99
CA ASP A 67 -20.00 7.87 -16.02
C ASP A 67 -20.61 6.56 -16.56
N ARG A 68 -19.95 5.90 -17.53
CA ARG A 68 -20.30 4.53 -17.93
C ARG A 68 -20.17 3.56 -16.76
N MET A 69 -19.08 3.63 -16.00
CA MET A 69 -18.88 2.79 -14.81
C MET A 69 -19.95 3.04 -13.75
N ARG A 70 -20.31 4.30 -13.47
CA ARG A 70 -21.42 4.65 -12.57
C ARG A 70 -22.74 4.03 -13.01
N THR A 71 -23.03 4.13 -14.30
CA THR A 71 -24.26 3.57 -14.88
C THR A 71 -24.30 2.05 -14.71
N VAL A 72 -23.18 1.36 -14.96
CA VAL A 72 -23.07 -0.10 -14.79
C VAL A 72 -23.20 -0.50 -13.31
N ALA A 73 -22.55 0.22 -12.40
CA ALA A 73 -22.66 -0.02 -10.96
C ALA A 73 -24.12 0.10 -10.48
N MET A 74 -24.81 1.17 -10.87
CA MET A 74 -26.24 1.36 -10.53
C MET A 74 -27.15 0.26 -11.11
N HIS A 75 -26.89 -0.21 -12.32
CA HIS A 75 -27.68 -1.30 -12.91
C HIS A 75 -27.41 -2.64 -12.23
N THR A 76 -26.18 -2.86 -11.77
CA THR A 76 -25.80 -4.08 -11.02
C THR A 76 -26.47 -4.07 -9.66
N ASP A 77 -26.38 -2.98 -8.90
CA ASP A 77 -27.02 -2.84 -7.58
C ASP A 77 -28.55 -2.94 -7.66
N ARG A 78 -29.16 -2.34 -8.70
CA ARG A 78 -30.60 -2.44 -8.91
C ARG A 78 -31.04 -3.87 -9.24
N ARG A 79 -30.19 -4.65 -9.93
CA ARG A 79 -30.46 -6.04 -10.28
C ARG A 79 -30.29 -6.95 -9.07
N THR A 80 -29.24 -6.79 -8.25
CA THR A 80 -29.08 -7.51 -6.98
C THR A 80 -30.17 -7.16 -5.98
N MET A 81 -30.63 -5.91 -5.90
CA MET A 81 -31.80 -5.56 -5.07
C MET A 81 -33.11 -6.18 -5.58
N LEU A 82 -33.31 -6.29 -6.90
CA LEU A 82 -34.48 -7.00 -7.45
C LEU A 82 -34.41 -8.50 -7.21
N ASP A 83 -33.24 -9.12 -7.41
CA ASP A 83 -33.05 -10.56 -7.22
C ASP A 83 -33.19 -10.95 -5.74
N ALA A 84 -32.73 -10.10 -4.81
CA ALA A 84 -32.94 -10.27 -3.36
C ALA A 84 -34.40 -10.10 -2.92
N ALA A 85 -35.19 -9.29 -3.62
CA ALA A 85 -36.62 -9.12 -3.35
C ALA A 85 -37.49 -10.25 -3.92
N THR A 86 -36.93 -11.15 -4.74
CA THR A 86 -37.71 -12.18 -5.47
C THR A 86 -37.41 -13.62 -5.01
N LEU A 87 -36.52 -13.83 -4.03
CA LEU A 87 -36.15 -15.17 -3.55
C LEU A 87 -36.49 -15.37 -2.07
N ASP A 88 -37.77 -15.59 -1.78
CA ASP A 88 -38.21 -16.44 -0.69
C ASP A 88 -38.25 -17.89 -1.22
N GLY A 89 -37.24 -18.69 -0.88
CA GLY A 89 -37.17 -20.10 -1.31
C GLY A 89 -35.76 -20.65 -1.51
N SER A 90 -35.09 -20.97 -0.40
CA SER A 90 -34.02 -21.97 -0.25
C SER A 90 -33.00 -22.15 -1.39
N ALA A 91 -31.81 -21.58 -1.22
CA ALA A 91 -30.53 -22.22 -1.54
C ALA A 91 -29.38 -21.46 -0.86
N THR A 92 -28.66 -22.14 0.03
CA THR A 92 -27.39 -21.67 0.58
C THR A 92 -26.34 -21.63 -0.53
N LEU A 93 -25.93 -20.43 -0.91
CA LEU A 93 -24.75 -20.19 -1.73
C LEU A 93 -23.89 -19.15 -1.01
N ASP A 94 -22.73 -19.58 -0.56
CA ASP A 94 -21.67 -18.76 0.00
C ASP A 94 -21.27 -17.67 -1.00
N HIS A 95 -21.84 -16.47 -0.85
CA HIS A 95 -21.34 -15.22 -1.45
C HIS A 95 -20.88 -14.31 -0.32
N ALA A 96 -19.77 -14.68 0.32
CA ALA A 96 -18.97 -13.71 1.04
C ALA A 96 -18.35 -12.76 0.00
N GLY A 97 -18.72 -11.48 0.03
CA GLY A 97 -17.90 -10.42 -0.57
C GLY A 97 -18.47 -9.67 -1.79
N ALA A 98 -19.79 -9.57 -1.97
CA ALA A 98 -20.36 -8.46 -2.76
C ALA A 98 -20.54 -7.22 -1.85
N SER A 99 -19.45 -6.77 -1.23
CA SER A 99 -19.45 -5.49 -0.51
C SER A 99 -19.23 -4.39 -1.55
N ASP A 100 -20.27 -3.58 -1.73
CA ASP A 100 -20.23 -2.17 -2.13
C ASP A 100 -18.89 -1.67 -2.72
N ARG A 101 -18.61 -2.02 -3.99
CA ARG A 101 -17.47 -1.47 -4.75
C ARG A 101 -17.58 0.04 -4.99
N SER A 102 -18.61 0.70 -4.48
CA SER A 102 -18.76 2.15 -4.50
C SER A 102 -18.19 2.85 -3.26
N ALA A 103 -17.89 2.10 -2.17
CA ALA A 103 -17.47 2.68 -0.90
C ALA A 103 -15.95 2.76 -0.69
N ALA A 104 -15.17 1.80 -1.21
CA ALA A 104 -13.73 1.72 -1.04
C ALA A 104 -13.03 1.01 -2.20
N PHE A 105 -11.70 1.17 -2.29
CA PHE A 105 -10.85 0.50 -3.28
C PHE A 105 -9.62 -0.15 -2.62
N ASP A 106 -8.96 -1.06 -3.33
CA ASP A 106 -7.72 -1.72 -2.90
C ASP A 106 -6.55 -1.47 -3.88
N ARG A 107 -5.41 -2.13 -3.64
CA ARG A 107 -4.18 -2.00 -4.47
C ARG A 107 -4.29 -2.48 -5.91
N SER A 108 -5.37 -3.18 -6.26
CA SER A 108 -5.65 -3.61 -7.64
C SER A 108 -6.41 -2.55 -8.45
N ALA A 109 -6.93 -1.52 -7.78
CA ALA A 109 -7.72 -0.49 -8.43
C ALA A 109 -6.92 0.32 -9.46
N THR A 110 -7.63 0.73 -10.49
CA THR A 110 -7.17 1.65 -11.52
C THR A 110 -7.47 3.10 -11.12
N LEU A 111 -6.82 4.04 -11.80
CA LEU A 111 -7.09 5.47 -11.62
C LEU A 111 -8.59 5.81 -11.77
N ASP A 112 -9.30 5.19 -12.71
CA ASP A 112 -10.73 5.47 -12.88
C ASP A 112 -11.59 4.95 -11.75
N GLU A 113 -11.25 3.79 -11.19
CA GLU A 113 -11.95 3.22 -10.02
C GLU A 113 -11.70 4.10 -8.79
N VAL A 114 -10.49 4.62 -8.62
CA VAL A 114 -10.21 5.61 -7.58
C VAL A 114 -11.02 6.88 -7.78
N LEU A 115 -11.05 7.45 -9.00
CA LEU A 115 -11.83 8.65 -9.31
C LEU A 115 -13.34 8.43 -9.15
N LEU A 116 -13.81 7.20 -9.39
CA LEU A 116 -15.19 6.81 -9.17
C LEU A 116 -15.56 6.88 -7.68
N VAL A 117 -14.69 6.34 -6.81
CA VAL A 117 -14.91 6.24 -5.36
C VAL A 117 -14.64 7.58 -4.63
N MET A 118 -13.56 8.26 -5.02
CA MET A 118 -13.03 9.43 -4.32
C MET A 118 -13.46 10.76 -4.95
N GLY A 119 -13.87 10.75 -6.23
CA GLY A 119 -14.11 11.96 -6.99
C GLY A 119 -12.80 12.61 -7.49
N VAL A 120 -12.87 13.89 -7.85
CA VAL A 120 -11.70 14.62 -8.39
C VAL A 120 -10.71 14.93 -7.25
N PRO A 121 -9.40 14.61 -7.40
CA PRO A 121 -8.40 14.92 -6.39
C PRO A 121 -8.15 16.42 -6.29
N GLN A 122 -7.63 16.83 -5.14
CA GLN A 122 -7.24 18.22 -4.89
C GLN A 122 -6.01 18.59 -5.72
N SER A 123 -5.05 17.68 -5.83
CA SER A 123 -3.81 17.89 -6.60
C SER A 123 -3.52 16.71 -7.52
N TRP A 124 -2.83 16.99 -8.62
CA TRP A 124 -2.44 16.03 -9.65
C TRP A 124 -1.06 16.38 -10.22
N TYR A 125 -0.06 15.60 -9.86
CA TYR A 125 1.33 15.79 -10.26
C TYR A 125 1.70 14.73 -11.30
N PRO A 126 1.96 15.11 -12.54
CA PRO A 126 2.57 14.20 -13.49
C PRO A 126 4.03 14.01 -13.09
N LEU A 127 4.44 12.76 -13.01
CA LEU A 127 5.81 12.36 -12.72
C LEU A 127 6.48 11.86 -13.99
N ASP A 128 7.75 11.47 -13.87
CA ASP A 128 8.48 10.86 -14.97
C ASP A 128 7.91 9.49 -15.36
N GLU A 129 8.23 9.05 -16.58
CA GLU A 129 7.84 7.72 -17.11
C GLU A 129 6.32 7.49 -17.18
N GLY A 130 5.54 8.56 -17.26
CA GLY A 130 4.07 8.49 -17.34
C GLY A 130 3.40 8.21 -16.01
N ARG A 131 4.15 8.16 -14.91
CA ARG A 131 3.61 8.04 -13.57
C ARG A 131 2.84 9.30 -13.17
N THR A 132 1.92 9.15 -12.24
CA THR A 132 1.08 10.24 -11.74
C THR A 132 0.91 10.12 -10.25
N MET A 133 1.03 11.24 -9.53
CA MET A 133 0.73 11.31 -8.11
C MET A 133 -0.49 12.20 -7.90
N ILE A 134 -1.45 11.77 -7.08
CA ILE A 134 -2.65 12.56 -6.74
C ILE A 134 -2.82 12.67 -5.23
N GLU A 135 -3.45 13.75 -4.80
CA GLU A 135 -3.69 14.04 -3.38
C GLU A 135 -5.18 14.23 -3.09
N TYR A 136 -5.62 13.62 -1.99
CA TYR A 136 -6.91 13.87 -1.34
C TYR A 136 -6.63 14.26 0.11
N GLY A 137 -6.56 15.56 0.40
CA GLY A 137 -6.06 16.07 1.67
C GLY A 137 -4.60 15.68 1.84
N THR A 138 -4.30 15.01 2.94
CA THR A 138 -2.98 14.42 3.22
C THR A 138 -2.83 12.98 2.71
N GLY A 139 -3.90 12.42 2.14
CA GLY A 139 -3.87 11.11 1.49
C GLY A 139 -3.17 11.21 0.13
N LEU A 140 -2.17 10.35 -0.08
CA LEU A 140 -1.35 10.33 -1.29
C LEU A 140 -1.55 9.02 -2.05
N LEU A 141 -1.68 9.10 -3.37
CA LEU A 141 -1.66 7.95 -4.27
C LEU A 141 -0.65 8.21 -5.40
N THR A 142 0.16 7.20 -5.73
CA THR A 142 0.97 7.20 -6.94
C THR A 142 0.48 6.09 -7.86
N PHE A 143 0.37 6.40 -9.14
CA PHE A 143 0.02 5.50 -10.22
C PHE A 143 1.20 5.32 -11.15
N ASP A 144 1.36 4.10 -11.66
CA ASP A 144 2.34 3.79 -12.69
C ASP A 144 1.92 4.35 -14.07
N GLY A 145 2.78 4.21 -15.08
CA GLY A 145 2.48 4.64 -16.45
C GLY A 145 1.33 3.88 -17.13
N ARG A 146 0.75 2.87 -16.46
CA ARG A 146 -0.43 2.11 -16.90
C ARG A 146 -1.67 2.46 -16.09
N GLU A 147 -1.62 3.52 -15.29
CA GLU A 147 -2.71 4.00 -14.44
C GLU A 147 -3.16 2.98 -13.37
N GLN A 148 -2.25 2.09 -12.94
CA GLN A 148 -2.44 1.21 -11.78
C GLN A 148 -1.78 1.80 -10.54
N ILE A 149 -2.36 1.58 -9.35
CA ILE A 149 -1.76 2.06 -8.10
C ILE A 149 -0.38 1.42 -7.91
N GLU A 150 0.64 2.27 -7.76
CA GLU A 150 2.03 1.93 -7.41
C GLU A 150 2.27 2.10 -5.90
N SER A 151 1.66 3.10 -5.27
CA SER A 151 1.74 3.30 -3.82
C SER A 151 0.58 4.13 -3.27
N TRP A 152 0.37 4.04 -1.95
CA TRP A 152 -0.43 5.00 -1.18
C TRP A 152 0.17 5.32 0.18
N SER A 153 -0.29 6.44 0.74
CA SER A 153 -0.11 6.85 2.12
C SER A 153 -1.42 7.43 2.64
N ASN A 154 -1.96 6.89 3.74
CA ASN A 154 -3.28 7.22 4.27
C ASN A 154 -3.30 7.48 5.79
N PHE A 155 -2.27 8.12 6.34
CA PHE A 155 -2.13 8.30 7.79
C PHE A 155 -3.28 9.06 8.45
N ASP A 156 -3.93 9.99 7.75
CA ASP A 156 -5.08 10.75 8.28
C ASP A 156 -6.45 10.20 7.81
N GLY A 157 -6.48 9.04 7.15
CA GLY A 157 -7.72 8.36 6.77
C GLY A 157 -8.52 9.03 5.65
N ASN A 158 -7.91 9.93 4.87
CA ASN A 158 -8.57 10.67 3.79
C ASN A 158 -8.87 9.80 2.55
N LEU A 159 -8.16 8.69 2.35
CA LEU A 159 -8.40 7.73 1.29
C LEU A 159 -9.39 6.67 1.73
N ARG A 160 -10.39 6.38 0.89
CA ARG A 160 -11.31 5.26 1.06
C ARG A 160 -10.67 3.95 0.58
N ILE A 161 -9.61 3.53 1.26
CA ILE A 161 -8.93 2.26 0.99
C ILE A 161 -9.43 1.16 1.91
N SER A 162 -9.56 -0.05 1.40
CA SER A 162 -9.80 -1.24 2.22
C SER A 162 -9.22 -2.48 1.56
N MET A 163 -8.31 -3.16 2.25
CA MET A 163 -7.91 -4.53 1.93
C MET A 163 -8.64 -5.56 2.79
N GLY A 164 -9.29 -5.13 3.86
CA GLY A 164 -9.95 -5.97 4.87
C GLY A 164 -9.72 -5.46 6.29
N GLU A 165 -10.52 -5.96 7.22
CA GLU A 165 -10.42 -5.69 8.65
C GLU A 165 -9.64 -6.82 9.35
N PRO A 166 -8.92 -6.51 10.45
CA PRO A 166 -8.21 -7.53 11.20
C PRO A 166 -9.21 -8.50 11.85
N GLU A 167 -8.99 -9.78 11.65
CA GLU A 167 -9.74 -10.85 12.30
C GLU A 167 -9.24 -11.03 13.75
N LYS A 168 -10.20 -11.18 14.66
CA LYS A 168 -9.95 -11.33 16.11
C LYS A 168 -9.00 -12.49 16.42
N ASP A 169 -9.22 -13.63 15.78
CA ASP A 169 -8.52 -14.88 16.06
C ASP A 169 -7.48 -15.24 14.98
N ALA A 170 -7.10 -14.28 14.13
CA ALA A 170 -6.06 -14.49 13.14
C ALA A 170 -4.74 -14.92 13.79
N ARG A 171 -4.05 -15.86 13.13
CA ARG A 171 -2.72 -16.29 13.53
C ARG A 171 -1.73 -15.14 13.37
N PRO A 172 -0.70 -15.04 14.23
CA PRO A 172 0.39 -14.10 14.02
C PRO A 172 1.09 -14.33 12.67
N VAL A 173 1.52 -13.24 12.06
CA VAL A 173 2.29 -13.21 10.81
C VAL A 173 3.65 -13.87 11.04
N ARG A 174 4.11 -14.67 10.06
CA ARG A 174 5.40 -15.35 10.05
C ARG A 174 6.09 -15.13 8.71
N LEU A 175 7.38 -15.49 8.62
CA LEU A 175 8.04 -15.63 7.32
C LEU A 175 7.26 -16.63 6.45
N GLY A 176 7.03 -16.29 5.19
CA GLY A 176 6.23 -17.09 4.25
C GLY A 176 4.70 -16.94 4.37
N SER A 177 4.19 -16.15 5.32
CA SER A 177 2.76 -15.79 5.34
C SER A 177 2.35 -15.12 4.04
N THR A 178 1.11 -15.35 3.58
CA THR A 178 0.55 -14.68 2.39
C THR A 178 0.11 -13.26 2.72
N ALA A 179 -0.05 -12.41 1.69
CA ALA A 179 -0.68 -11.09 1.88
C ALA A 179 -2.08 -11.20 2.51
N SER A 180 -2.87 -12.20 2.11
CA SER A 180 -4.19 -12.45 2.71
C SER A 180 -4.12 -12.80 4.21
N ALA A 181 -3.13 -13.59 4.63
CA ALA A 181 -2.92 -13.90 6.04
C ALA A 181 -2.46 -12.65 6.83
N VAL A 182 -1.69 -11.77 6.19
CA VAL A 182 -1.31 -10.49 6.80
C VAL A 182 -2.51 -9.57 6.95
N VAL A 183 -3.38 -9.44 5.93
CA VAL A 183 -4.63 -8.69 6.03
C VAL A 183 -5.52 -9.27 7.15
N ALA A 184 -5.67 -10.59 7.23
CA ALA A 184 -6.43 -11.21 8.31
C ALA A 184 -5.84 -10.87 9.69
N ALA A 185 -4.51 -10.81 9.83
CA ALA A 185 -3.88 -10.49 11.10
C ALA A 185 -3.92 -8.98 11.44
N MET A 186 -3.74 -8.12 10.44
CA MET A 186 -3.36 -6.72 10.63
C MET A 186 -4.36 -5.72 10.03
N GLY A 187 -5.26 -6.17 9.17
CA GLY A 187 -6.16 -5.34 8.40
C GLY A 187 -5.48 -4.57 7.27
N THR A 188 -6.09 -3.44 6.89
CA THR A 188 -5.61 -2.56 5.83
C THR A 188 -4.38 -1.77 6.29
N PRO A 189 -3.25 -1.79 5.55
CA PRO A 189 -2.09 -0.98 5.90
C PRO A 189 -2.33 0.50 5.59
N GLU A 190 -1.82 1.37 6.45
CA GLU A 190 -1.89 2.83 6.28
C GLU A 190 -1.01 3.30 5.11
N LYS A 191 0.08 2.59 4.86
CA LYS A 191 0.99 2.85 3.73
C LYS A 191 1.31 1.57 3.00
N TRP A 192 1.30 1.64 1.69
CA TRP A 192 1.63 0.53 0.80
C TRP A 192 2.45 1.04 -0.37
N SER A 193 3.45 0.26 -0.79
CA SER A 193 4.22 0.57 -1.99
C SER A 193 4.66 -0.70 -2.70
N ARG A 194 4.59 -0.68 -4.03
CA ARG A 194 5.16 -1.68 -4.92
C ARG A 194 6.51 -1.18 -5.41
N TRP A 195 7.59 -1.88 -5.07
CA TRP A 195 8.95 -1.52 -5.52
C TRP A 195 9.32 -2.17 -6.84
N SER A 196 8.73 -3.32 -7.12
CA SER A 196 8.88 -4.04 -8.39
C SER A 196 7.68 -4.96 -8.59
N SER A 197 7.61 -5.65 -9.73
CA SER A 197 6.49 -6.55 -10.05
C SER A 197 6.25 -7.65 -9.01
N ASN A 198 7.25 -7.98 -8.18
CA ASN A 198 7.13 -9.00 -7.16
C ASN A 198 7.54 -8.57 -5.75
N ARG A 199 7.81 -7.27 -5.51
CA ARG A 199 8.18 -6.78 -4.17
C ARG A 199 7.26 -5.66 -3.72
N GLU A 200 6.80 -5.79 -2.49
CA GLU A 200 5.93 -4.81 -1.86
C GLU A 200 6.36 -4.54 -0.42
N HIS A 201 6.00 -3.36 0.07
CA HIS A 201 6.26 -2.92 1.43
C HIS A 201 5.00 -2.27 2.02
N TRP A 202 4.55 -2.80 3.17
CA TRP A 202 3.29 -2.43 3.81
C TRP A 202 3.58 -1.96 5.22
N CYS A 203 3.04 -0.81 5.64
CA CYS A 203 3.30 -0.25 6.97
C CYS A 203 2.02 0.12 7.71
N TRP A 204 2.08 -0.05 9.03
CA TRP A 204 1.08 0.40 9.99
C TRP A 204 1.74 1.41 10.93
N GLY A 205 1.21 2.62 10.99
CA GLY A 205 1.75 3.72 11.80
C GLY A 205 2.59 4.72 11.00
N PRO A 206 2.69 5.97 11.47
CA PRO A 206 3.20 7.13 10.72
C PRO A 206 4.72 7.17 10.51
N ALA A 207 5.47 6.26 11.12
CA ALA A 207 6.94 6.34 11.19
C ALA A 207 7.67 5.31 10.33
N ASP A 208 6.96 4.52 9.50
CA ASP A 208 7.56 3.42 8.70
C ASP A 208 8.39 2.42 9.55
N ARG A 209 8.03 2.25 10.82
CA ARG A 209 8.76 1.42 11.82
C ARG A 209 7.99 0.17 12.27
N SER A 210 6.87 -0.10 11.59
CA SER A 210 6.06 -1.30 11.71
C SER A 210 5.62 -1.70 10.32
N CYS A 211 6.55 -2.31 9.59
CA CYS A 211 6.38 -2.64 8.17
C CYS A 211 6.70 -4.09 7.86
N ILE A 212 6.04 -4.62 6.84
CA ILE A 212 6.22 -5.98 6.33
C ILE A 212 6.70 -5.88 4.87
N ALA A 213 7.79 -6.59 4.58
CA ALA A 213 8.31 -6.76 3.24
C ALA A 213 7.78 -8.05 2.62
N PHE A 214 7.28 -7.96 1.40
CA PHE A 214 6.79 -9.07 0.61
C PHE A 214 7.67 -9.32 -0.60
N GLN A 215 7.84 -10.61 -0.93
CA GLN A 215 8.31 -11.07 -2.22
C GLN A 215 7.39 -12.17 -2.74
N ASP A 216 6.89 -12.05 -3.98
CA ASP A 216 6.02 -13.06 -4.62
C ASP A 216 4.81 -13.46 -3.74
N ASP A 217 4.11 -12.46 -3.17
CA ASP A 217 2.98 -12.61 -2.22
C ASP A 217 3.35 -13.23 -0.85
N ARG A 218 4.64 -13.38 -0.54
CA ARG A 218 5.11 -14.00 0.70
C ARG A 218 5.90 -13.01 1.56
N VAL A 219 5.64 -13.02 2.86
CA VAL A 219 6.43 -12.25 3.83
C VAL A 219 7.88 -12.76 3.83
N VAL A 220 8.82 -11.86 3.55
CA VAL A 220 10.27 -12.15 3.55
C VAL A 220 11.02 -11.43 4.67
N GLY A 221 10.42 -10.42 5.27
CA GLY A 221 11.02 -9.66 6.36
C GLY A 221 10.02 -8.70 6.98
N TRP A 222 10.43 -8.09 8.08
CA TRP A 222 9.64 -7.08 8.75
C TRP A 222 10.52 -6.15 9.57
N GLU A 223 9.99 -4.98 9.89
CA GLU A 223 10.47 -4.08 10.92
C GLU A 223 9.33 -3.87 11.90
N ASN A 224 9.55 -4.08 13.20
CA ASN A 224 8.52 -3.93 14.24
C ASN A 224 9.03 -3.13 15.45
N ARG A 225 9.70 -2.02 15.21
CA ARG A 225 10.26 -1.17 16.28
C ARG A 225 9.20 -0.49 17.13
N ASP A 226 8.03 -0.22 16.55
CA ASP A 226 6.89 0.36 17.28
C ASP A 226 6.01 -0.69 17.96
N GLY A 227 6.25 -1.98 17.71
CA GLY A 227 5.49 -3.08 18.30
C GLY A 227 4.06 -3.21 17.78
N ALA A 228 3.71 -2.53 16.69
CA ALA A 228 2.36 -2.58 16.13
C ALA A 228 2.08 -3.91 15.40
N LEU A 229 3.10 -4.59 14.87
CA LEU A 229 2.91 -5.83 14.12
C LEU A 229 2.65 -7.05 15.01
N ARG A 230 1.63 -7.83 14.67
CA ARG A 230 1.35 -9.16 15.24
C ARG A 230 2.22 -10.23 14.58
N VAL A 231 3.54 -10.14 14.74
CA VAL A 231 4.52 -11.07 14.14
C VAL A 231 5.05 -12.10 15.14
N THR A 232 5.45 -13.27 14.64
CA THR A 232 6.16 -14.29 15.40
C THR A 232 7.15 -15.05 14.52
N ILE A 233 8.18 -15.66 15.12
CA ILE A 233 9.08 -16.58 14.44
C ILE A 233 9.25 -17.88 15.22
N GLY A 234 9.60 -18.94 14.50
CA GLY A 234 9.77 -20.28 15.05
C GLY A 234 8.49 -21.13 14.99
N PRO A 235 8.60 -22.42 15.35
CA PRO A 235 7.51 -23.38 15.30
C PRO A 235 6.35 -22.94 16.20
N ASP A 236 5.12 -23.32 15.84
CA ASP A 236 3.97 -23.07 16.70
C ASP A 236 4.24 -23.71 18.07
N ARG A 237 3.86 -23.05 19.17
CA ARG A 237 4.20 -23.56 20.52
C ARG A 237 3.64 -24.98 20.77
N SER A 238 2.61 -25.37 20.01
CA SER A 238 2.05 -26.73 19.99
C SER A 238 2.95 -27.79 19.33
N GLU A 239 3.90 -27.38 18.50
CA GLU A 239 4.87 -28.26 17.80
C GLU A 239 6.17 -28.44 18.59
N ILE A 240 6.32 -27.71 19.70
CA ILE A 240 7.48 -27.82 20.59
C ILE A 240 7.27 -29.01 21.52
N SER A 241 7.98 -30.11 21.29
CA SER A 241 8.07 -31.21 22.26
C SER A 241 8.62 -30.70 23.60
N SER A 242 7.94 -31.03 24.70
CA SER A 242 8.33 -30.64 26.07
C SER A 242 9.68 -31.19 26.50
N ASP A 243 10.21 -32.19 25.78
CA ASP A 243 11.37 -32.98 26.16
C ASP A 243 12.65 -32.56 25.42
N ALA A 244 12.58 -31.57 24.52
CA ALA A 244 13.77 -31.04 23.88
C ALA A 244 14.63 -30.28 24.91
N PRO A 245 15.95 -30.55 25.01
CA PRO A 245 16.83 -29.78 25.87
C PRO A 245 16.75 -28.31 25.46
N LYS A 246 16.40 -27.42 26.40
CA LYS A 246 16.53 -25.98 26.18
C LYS A 246 18.02 -25.67 26.13
N ALA A 247 18.58 -25.59 24.93
CA ALA A 247 19.89 -25.00 24.73
C ALA A 247 19.90 -23.60 25.37
N SER A 248 20.90 -23.32 26.20
CA SER A 248 21.03 -22.00 26.86
C SER A 248 21.71 -20.97 25.97
N PHE A 249 22.41 -21.43 24.94
CA PHE A 249 23.21 -20.63 24.02
C PHE A 249 23.10 -21.20 22.59
N PHE A 250 23.36 -20.38 21.59
CA PHE A 250 23.55 -20.78 20.19
C PHE A 250 24.98 -20.47 19.73
N ASP A 251 25.47 -21.16 18.71
CA ASP A 251 26.78 -20.97 18.08
C ASP A 251 26.68 -20.99 16.55
N VAL A 252 27.80 -20.77 15.85
CA VAL A 252 27.90 -20.86 14.40
C VAL A 252 27.47 -22.26 13.94
N GLY A 253 26.58 -22.30 12.94
CA GLY A 253 26.03 -23.53 12.36
C GLY A 253 24.66 -23.92 12.90
N ASP A 254 24.24 -23.37 14.04
CA ASP A 254 22.89 -23.57 14.58
C ASP A 254 21.82 -23.02 13.62
N SER A 255 20.64 -23.60 13.68
CA SER A 255 19.51 -23.25 12.82
C SER A 255 18.80 -21.98 13.27
N ALA A 256 18.17 -21.30 12.31
CA ALA A 256 17.26 -20.19 12.59
C ALA A 256 16.16 -20.55 13.61
N ASP A 257 15.64 -21.78 13.59
CA ASP A 257 14.65 -22.25 14.57
C ASP A 257 15.22 -22.39 15.99
N GLU A 258 16.48 -22.78 16.13
CA GLU A 258 17.17 -22.82 17.44
C GLU A 258 17.34 -21.41 17.99
N VAL A 259 17.78 -20.47 17.15
CA VAL A 259 17.88 -19.06 17.54
C VAL A 259 16.51 -18.49 17.90
N ALA A 260 15.48 -18.75 17.09
CA ALA A 260 14.10 -18.33 17.34
C ALA A 260 13.57 -18.85 18.68
N ARG A 261 13.80 -20.12 19.01
CA ARG A 261 13.40 -20.72 20.29
C ARG A 261 14.11 -20.07 21.47
N LEU A 262 15.36 -19.66 21.28
CA LEU A 262 16.22 -19.15 22.34
C LEU A 262 16.03 -17.64 22.59
N MET A 263 15.96 -16.88 21.51
CA MET A 263 15.94 -15.42 21.48
C MET A 263 14.53 -14.84 21.31
N GLY A 264 13.59 -15.63 20.78
CA GLY A 264 12.25 -15.17 20.41
C GLY A 264 12.23 -14.41 19.08
N THR A 265 11.12 -13.72 18.85
CA THR A 265 10.88 -12.94 17.64
C THR A 265 11.82 -11.74 17.55
N PRO A 266 12.63 -11.63 16.48
CA PRO A 266 13.48 -10.45 16.26
C PRO A 266 12.63 -9.21 15.97
N THR A 267 13.16 -8.06 16.33
CA THR A 267 12.53 -6.76 16.08
C THR A 267 12.55 -6.40 14.60
N VAL A 268 13.63 -6.77 13.89
CA VAL A 268 13.76 -6.56 12.44
C VAL A 268 14.30 -7.84 11.80
N ILE A 269 13.79 -8.17 10.62
CA ILE A 269 14.36 -9.16 9.71
C ILE A 269 14.59 -8.47 8.37
N GLU A 270 15.85 -8.42 7.97
CA GLU A 270 16.29 -7.91 6.68
C GLU A 270 17.15 -8.98 6.01
N ASP A 271 16.70 -9.47 4.86
CA ASP A 271 17.30 -10.59 4.15
C ASP A 271 17.57 -11.79 5.08
N ASP A 272 18.83 -12.24 5.16
CA ASP A 272 19.27 -13.32 6.03
C ASP A 272 19.78 -12.81 7.40
N THR A 273 19.45 -11.59 7.83
CA THR A 273 19.90 -11.03 9.12
C THR A 273 18.73 -10.67 10.02
N TRP A 274 18.79 -11.13 11.26
CA TRP A 274 17.82 -10.83 12.30
C TRP A 274 18.41 -9.85 13.29
N PHE A 275 17.66 -8.80 13.62
CA PHE A 275 18.07 -7.80 14.59
C PHE A 275 17.22 -7.87 15.85
N TYR A 276 17.90 -7.77 16.98
CA TYR A 276 17.36 -7.74 18.32
C TYR A 276 17.66 -6.36 18.95
N PRO A 277 17.05 -6.05 20.11
CA PRO A 277 17.32 -4.79 20.80
C PRO A 277 18.81 -4.59 21.12
N LYS A 278 19.21 -3.33 21.36
CA LYS A 278 20.60 -2.92 21.65
C LYS A 278 21.58 -3.28 20.53
N ASP A 279 21.13 -3.07 19.29
CA ASP A 279 21.93 -3.22 18.06
C ASP A 279 22.55 -4.61 17.87
N ALA A 280 21.98 -5.63 18.52
CA ALA A 280 22.40 -7.00 18.36
C ALA A 280 21.85 -7.58 17.05
N SER A 281 22.66 -8.36 16.34
CA SER A 281 22.27 -8.98 15.08
C SER A 281 22.80 -10.41 14.96
N VAL A 282 22.05 -11.25 14.27
CA VAL A 282 22.44 -12.62 13.91
C VAL A 282 22.27 -12.77 12.40
N SER A 283 23.34 -13.11 11.71
CA SER A 283 23.31 -13.36 10.27
C SER A 283 23.28 -14.86 9.98
N PHE A 284 22.48 -15.22 8.99
CA PHE A 284 22.27 -16.58 8.54
C PHE A 284 22.79 -16.78 7.12
N LYS A 285 23.01 -18.03 6.75
CA LYS A 285 23.19 -18.47 5.37
C LYS A 285 22.59 -19.85 5.22
N ALA A 286 21.68 -20.02 4.27
CA ALA A 286 20.93 -21.27 4.09
C ALA A 286 20.29 -21.75 5.42
N GLY A 287 19.71 -20.81 6.18
CA GLY A 287 19.02 -21.09 7.45
C GLY A 287 19.92 -21.40 8.65
N ARG A 288 21.25 -21.22 8.55
CA ARG A 288 22.21 -21.49 9.62
C ARG A 288 23.00 -20.25 10.02
N VAL A 289 23.26 -20.09 11.32
CA VAL A 289 24.06 -18.99 11.88
C VAL A 289 25.46 -19.00 11.26
N VAL A 290 25.88 -17.85 10.71
CA VAL A 290 27.25 -17.66 10.19
C VAL A 290 28.06 -16.68 11.01
N THR A 291 27.42 -15.67 11.59
CA THR A 291 28.06 -14.68 12.46
C THR A 291 27.00 -13.95 13.28
N TRP A 292 27.43 -13.21 14.30
CA TRP A 292 26.60 -12.29 15.07
C TRP A 292 27.40 -11.04 15.46
N ASP A 293 26.68 -9.98 15.80
CA ASP A 293 27.19 -8.81 16.50
C ASP A 293 26.35 -8.60 17.77
N ASP A 294 27.00 -8.35 18.91
CA ASP A 294 26.32 -8.24 20.21
C ASP A 294 26.91 -7.12 21.07
N PRO A 295 26.90 -5.86 20.59
CA PRO A 295 27.42 -4.74 21.36
C PRO A 295 26.65 -4.54 22.68
N GLY A 296 25.38 -4.92 22.71
CA GLY A 296 24.48 -4.80 23.86
C GLY A 296 24.51 -5.96 24.86
N GLY A 297 25.23 -7.05 24.56
CA GLY A 297 25.31 -8.25 25.40
C GLY A 297 23.95 -8.95 25.60
N VAL A 298 23.05 -8.87 24.62
CA VAL A 298 21.70 -9.45 24.71
C VAL A 298 21.62 -10.83 24.06
N LEU A 299 22.55 -11.18 23.17
CA LEU A 299 22.53 -12.47 22.49
C LEU A 299 23.00 -13.58 23.44
N ARG A 300 22.33 -14.72 23.35
CA ARG A 300 22.70 -15.93 24.11
C ARG A 300 23.65 -16.76 23.27
N VAL A 301 24.91 -16.32 23.13
CA VAL A 301 25.92 -16.99 22.29
C VAL A 301 26.89 -17.87 23.09
N GLY A 302 27.28 -19.01 22.51
CA GLY A 302 28.19 -19.97 23.09
C GLY A 302 29.64 -19.60 22.81
N GLY A 303 30.28 -18.87 23.73
CA GLY A 303 31.72 -18.61 23.69
C GLY A 303 32.07 -17.12 23.71
N ARG A 304 32.80 -16.70 24.76
CA ARG A 304 33.62 -15.49 24.71
C ARG A 304 34.76 -15.76 23.74
N ARG A 305 34.90 -14.95 22.68
CA ARG A 305 36.21 -14.78 22.04
C ARG A 305 37.06 -13.86 22.91
#